data_AF-A0A2T7B6W7-F1
#
_entry.id   AF-A0A2T7B6W7-F1
#
_cell.length_a   1.000
_cell.length_b   1.000
_cell.length_c   1.000
_cell.angle_alpha   90.00
_cell.angle_beta   90.00
_cell.angle_gamma   90.00
#
_symmetry.space_group_name_H-M   'P 1'
#
loop_
_entity.id
_entity.type
_entity.pdbx_description
1 polymer ?
#
loop_
_entity_poly.entity_id
_entity_poly.type
_entity_poly.pdbx_seq_one_letter_code
_entity_poly.pdbx_strand_id
1 'polypeptide(L)'
;MPVSTEARLGGQQEFAAALAHHISAGLRVALPGIIQSFNPQAVTCVVQPAIRGKRSDDDGSERSVKLPLLVDVPVVFPRGGGCTLTFPVAAGDECLVIFADRCIDFWWQSGDVQEPVDPRMHDLSDAFALVGPMSQQRKISNISVSATQLRTDDGAAVIELAVGHDISLRTPGRLTASAQGGTVITSPSIILNGNVTINGSLTQGMGDNGGGATLKGPVNVQTDVKAAGISLVSHTHPGVQSGGSSTGKAQ
;
A
#
# COMPACT_ATOMS: atom_id res chain seq x y z
N MET A 1 63.69 35.52 2.20
CA MET A 1 62.50 36.19 1.65
C MET A 1 61.30 35.70 2.44
N PRO A 2 60.75 36.49 3.38
CA PRO A 2 59.54 36.10 4.09
C PRO A 2 58.38 36.04 3.08
N VAL A 3 57.71 34.89 3.00
CA VAL A 3 56.43 34.76 2.27
C VAL A 3 55.44 35.77 2.86
N SER A 4 54.84 36.59 2.00
CA SER A 4 53.91 37.64 2.42
C SER A 4 52.72 37.03 3.17
N THR A 5 52.21 37.75 4.17
CA THR A 5 51.06 37.32 4.97
C THR A 5 49.84 37.03 4.10
N GLU A 6 49.66 37.78 3.01
CA GLU A 6 48.62 37.56 2.00
C GLU A 6 48.78 36.26 1.22
N ALA A 7 50.02 35.87 0.84
CA ALA A 7 50.27 34.57 0.19
C ALA A 7 50.05 33.38 1.16
N ARG A 8 50.35 33.57 2.45
CA ARG A 8 50.04 32.57 3.51
C ARG A 8 48.54 32.48 3.80
N LEU A 9 47.83 33.61 3.77
CA LEU A 9 46.37 33.67 3.92
C LEU A 9 45.66 33.03 2.72
N GLY A 10 46.13 33.25 1.49
CA GLY A 10 45.63 32.60 0.28
C GLY A 10 45.82 31.08 0.32
N GLY A 11 47.00 30.58 0.69
CA GLY A 11 47.25 29.14 0.82
C GLY A 11 46.44 28.48 1.95
N GLN A 12 46.17 29.19 3.05
CA GLN A 12 45.30 28.69 4.11
C GLN A 12 43.83 28.65 3.69
N GLN A 13 43.36 29.64 2.94
CA GLN A 13 42.00 29.68 2.39
C GLN A 13 41.78 28.58 1.34
N GLU A 14 42.74 28.36 0.45
CA GLU A 14 42.70 27.28 -0.54
C GLU A 14 42.71 25.89 0.13
N PHE A 15 43.57 25.69 1.14
CA PHE A 15 43.57 24.45 1.92
C PHE A 15 42.25 24.23 2.66
N ALA A 16 41.70 25.27 3.30
CA ALA A 16 40.42 25.18 4.00
C ALA A 16 39.28 24.85 3.03
N ALA A 17 39.26 25.45 1.84
CA ALA A 17 38.28 25.14 0.81
C ALA A 17 38.41 23.71 0.29
N ALA A 18 39.64 23.22 0.06
CA ALA A 18 39.90 21.85 -0.35
C ALA A 18 39.49 20.83 0.73
N LEU A 19 39.80 21.11 2.00
CA LEU A 19 39.39 20.29 3.14
C LEU A 19 37.86 20.27 3.28
N ALA A 20 37.20 21.43 3.22
CA ALA A 20 35.74 21.52 3.28
C ALA A 20 35.10 20.71 2.14
N HIS A 21 35.62 20.86 0.91
CA HIS A 21 35.17 20.07 -0.24
C HIS A 21 35.37 18.57 -0.02
N HIS A 22 36.53 18.15 0.50
CA HIS A 22 36.81 16.73 0.76
C HIS A 22 35.86 16.14 1.81
N ILE A 23 35.61 16.86 2.90
CA ILE A 23 34.64 16.46 3.93
C ILE A 23 33.25 16.36 3.29
N SER A 24 32.79 17.39 2.60
CA SER A 24 31.46 17.41 1.96
C SER A 24 31.29 16.31 0.91
N ALA A 25 32.33 16.00 0.13
CA ALA A 25 32.28 14.93 -0.87
C ALA A 25 32.32 13.52 -0.25
N GLY A 26 32.88 13.37 0.95
CA GLY A 26 32.91 12.12 1.70
C GLY A 26 31.61 11.80 2.42
N LEU A 27 30.87 12.83 2.86
CA LEU A 27 29.60 12.68 3.57
C LEU A 27 28.52 12.04 2.69
N ARG A 28 28.05 10.87 3.08
CA ARG A 28 26.89 10.23 2.45
C ARG A 28 25.60 10.71 3.11
N VAL A 29 24.69 11.21 2.30
CA VAL A 29 23.41 11.76 2.76
C VAL A 29 22.26 10.94 2.21
N ALA A 30 22.06 10.99 0.90
CA ALA A 30 21.08 10.18 0.21
C ALA A 30 21.41 10.01 -1.27
N LEU A 31 20.88 8.95 -1.90
CA LEU A 31 21.04 8.68 -3.32
C LEU A 31 19.91 7.80 -3.85
N PRO A 32 19.52 7.95 -5.14
CA PRO A 32 18.58 7.03 -5.75
C PRO A 32 19.20 5.63 -5.84
N GLY A 33 18.39 4.60 -5.62
CA GLY A 33 18.76 3.20 -5.67
C GLY A 33 17.76 2.37 -6.45
N ILE A 34 18.22 1.22 -6.93
CA ILE A 34 17.41 0.22 -7.63
C ILE A 34 17.46 -1.06 -6.80
N ILE A 35 16.28 -1.51 -6.36
CA ILE A 35 16.13 -2.73 -5.56
C ILE A 35 16.54 -3.94 -6.42
N GLN A 36 17.43 -4.76 -5.90
CA GLN A 36 17.85 -6.03 -6.51
C GLN A 36 17.05 -7.21 -5.95
N SER A 37 16.71 -7.17 -4.66
CA SER A 37 15.88 -8.19 -3.99
C SER A 37 15.27 -7.64 -2.69
N PHE A 38 14.18 -8.25 -2.24
CA PHE A 38 13.49 -7.92 -0.98
C PHE A 38 13.29 -9.17 -0.12
N ASN A 39 13.61 -9.07 1.18
CA ASN A 39 13.37 -10.10 2.18
C ASN A 39 12.17 -9.70 3.07
N PRO A 40 10.98 -10.30 2.89
CA PRO A 40 9.79 -9.93 3.65
C PRO A 40 9.83 -10.35 5.12
N GLN A 41 10.71 -11.30 5.52
CA GLN A 41 10.82 -11.72 6.91
C GLN A 41 11.64 -10.73 7.74
N ALA A 42 12.74 -10.24 7.18
CA ALA A 42 13.60 -9.24 7.83
C ALA A 42 13.19 -7.79 7.53
N VAL A 43 12.31 -7.57 6.55
CA VAL A 43 11.92 -6.25 6.02
C VAL A 43 13.13 -5.46 5.53
N THR A 44 14.05 -6.16 4.85
CA THR A 44 15.27 -5.59 4.27
C THR A 44 15.33 -5.80 2.77
N CYS A 45 16.16 -5.02 2.09
CA CYS A 45 16.40 -5.15 0.65
C CYS A 45 17.89 -5.05 0.32
N VAL A 46 18.24 -5.58 -0.86
CA VAL A 46 19.53 -5.33 -1.49
C VAL A 46 19.33 -4.22 -2.51
N VAL A 47 20.13 -3.16 -2.45
CA VAL A 47 20.00 -1.98 -3.30
C VAL A 47 21.28 -1.72 -4.07
N GLN A 48 21.15 -1.49 -5.38
CA GLN A 48 22.22 -0.94 -6.21
C GLN A 48 22.05 0.59 -6.26
N PRO A 49 23.01 1.39 -5.75
CA PRO A 49 23.05 2.82 -6.01
C PRO A 49 22.98 3.12 -7.51
N ALA A 50 22.08 4.02 -7.89
CA ALA A 50 21.83 4.37 -9.30
C ALA A 50 22.82 5.43 -9.85
N ILE A 51 23.59 6.08 -8.96
CA ILE A 51 24.65 7.03 -9.33
C ILE A 51 26.02 6.41 -9.09
N ARG A 52 26.91 6.55 -10.09
CA ARG A 52 28.28 6.05 -10.01
C ARG A 52 29.13 6.87 -9.03
N GLY A 53 30.03 6.19 -8.33
CA GLY A 53 31.10 6.82 -7.57
C GLY A 53 32.34 7.05 -8.42
N LYS A 54 33.32 7.75 -7.84
CA LYS A 54 34.68 7.87 -8.38
C LYS A 54 35.62 6.97 -7.60
N ARG A 55 36.54 6.31 -8.29
CA ARG A 55 37.66 5.57 -7.70
C ARG A 55 38.94 6.03 -8.36
N SER A 56 39.94 6.39 -7.57
CA SER A 56 41.30 6.64 -8.07
C SER A 56 42.00 5.30 -8.30
N ASP A 57 42.61 5.14 -9.47
CA ASP A 57 43.48 4.01 -9.77
C ASP A 57 44.92 4.28 -9.30
N ASP A 58 45.77 3.25 -9.36
CA ASP A 58 47.17 3.28 -8.92
C ASP A 58 48.03 4.32 -9.69
N ASP A 59 47.56 4.79 -10.84
CA ASP A 59 48.18 5.85 -11.66
C ASP A 59 47.66 7.27 -11.33
N GLY A 60 46.76 7.41 -10.35
CA GLY A 60 46.14 8.67 -9.96
C GLY A 60 44.98 9.12 -10.86
N SER A 61 44.59 8.35 -11.88
CA SER A 61 43.42 8.65 -12.71
C SER A 61 42.10 8.31 -12.00
N GLU A 62 41.07 9.14 -12.19
CA GLU A 62 39.73 8.86 -11.64
C GLU A 62 38.87 8.06 -12.64
N ARG A 63 38.36 6.90 -12.21
CA ARG A 63 37.37 6.12 -12.97
C ARG A 63 35.99 6.18 -12.34
N SER A 64 34.97 6.29 -13.20
CA SER A 64 33.57 6.24 -12.79
C SER A 64 33.08 4.80 -12.64
N VAL A 65 32.86 4.37 -11.40
CA VAL A 65 32.53 2.98 -11.05
C VAL A 65 31.16 2.86 -10.42
N LYS A 66 30.53 1.69 -10.57
CA LYS A 66 29.33 1.38 -9.77
C LYS A 66 29.74 1.31 -8.30
N LEU A 67 28.95 1.93 -7.44
CA LEU A 67 29.08 1.71 -6.00
C LEU A 67 28.69 0.25 -5.68
N PRO A 68 29.23 -0.31 -4.59
CA PRO A 68 28.88 -1.67 -4.17
C PRO A 68 27.38 -1.79 -3.90
N LEU A 69 26.89 -3.04 -3.93
CA LEU A 69 25.54 -3.34 -3.48
C LEU A 69 25.44 -3.06 -1.99
N LEU A 70 24.38 -2.37 -1.60
CA LEU A 70 24.00 -2.18 -0.21
C LEU A 70 23.15 -3.39 0.18
N VAL A 71 23.56 -4.13 1.19
CA VAL A 71 22.89 -5.34 1.66
C VAL A 71 22.17 -5.06 2.97
N ASP A 72 21.12 -5.84 3.25
CA ASP A 72 20.34 -5.75 4.48
C ASP A 72 19.79 -4.35 4.82
N VAL A 73 19.52 -3.54 3.79
CA VAL A 73 19.00 -2.18 3.96
C VAL A 73 17.55 -2.23 4.41
N PRO A 74 17.18 -1.74 5.63
CA PRO A 74 15.81 -1.74 6.09
C PRO A 74 14.89 -0.90 5.20
N VAL A 75 13.74 -1.46 4.85
CA VAL A 75 12.72 -0.78 4.02
C VAL A 75 11.78 0.03 4.90
N VAL A 76 11.59 1.30 4.56
CA VAL A 76 10.69 2.20 5.28
C VAL A 76 9.30 2.17 4.65
N PHE A 77 8.34 1.64 5.41
CA PHE A 77 6.91 1.75 5.10
C PHE A 77 6.25 2.84 5.96
N PRO A 78 5.30 3.64 5.41
CA PRO A 78 4.51 4.55 6.22
C PRO A 78 3.77 3.79 7.32
N ARG A 79 4.12 4.04 8.58
CA ARG A 79 3.59 3.33 9.75
C ARG A 79 3.54 4.19 11.01
N GLY A 80 2.67 3.83 11.94
CA GLY A 80 2.51 4.49 13.25
C GLY A 80 1.24 4.03 13.95
N GLY A 81 1.19 4.12 15.28
CA GLY A 81 -0.01 3.82 16.07
C GLY A 81 -0.57 2.39 15.91
N GLY A 82 0.28 1.42 15.52
CA GLY A 82 -0.14 0.04 15.26
C GLY A 82 -0.60 -0.25 13.82
N CYS A 83 -0.59 0.74 12.93
CA CYS A 83 -0.96 0.59 11.53
C CYS A 83 0.27 0.73 10.61
N THR A 84 0.27 0.01 9.48
CA THR A 84 1.35 0.05 8.47
C THR A 84 0.75 -0.03 7.06
N LEU A 85 1.18 0.85 6.16
CA LEU A 85 0.89 0.78 4.73
C LEU A 85 2.05 0.09 4.01
N THR A 86 1.87 -1.19 3.69
CA THR A 86 2.89 -2.02 3.02
C THR A 86 2.74 -2.01 1.50
N PHE A 87 3.85 -2.15 0.79
CA PHE A 87 3.87 -2.31 -0.67
C PHE A 87 4.55 -3.63 -1.07
N PRO A 88 4.15 -4.27 -2.18
CA PRO A 88 4.77 -5.50 -2.66
C PRO A 88 6.10 -5.21 -3.37
N VAL A 89 7.13 -4.87 -2.59
CA VAL A 89 8.47 -4.50 -3.09
C VAL A 89 9.11 -5.64 -3.88
N ALA A 90 9.65 -5.33 -5.05
CA ALA A 90 10.26 -6.29 -5.96
C ALA A 90 11.57 -5.78 -6.58
N ALA A 91 12.30 -6.70 -7.21
CA ALA A 91 13.49 -6.36 -7.99
C ALA A 91 13.12 -5.40 -9.13
N GLY A 92 13.93 -4.36 -9.30
CA GLY A 92 13.72 -3.29 -10.28
C GLY A 92 12.92 -2.11 -9.76
N ASP A 93 12.34 -2.15 -8.55
CA ASP A 93 11.72 -0.97 -7.93
C ASP A 93 12.77 0.09 -7.60
N GLU A 94 12.37 1.36 -7.65
CA GLU A 94 13.23 2.50 -7.37
C GLU A 94 12.99 3.03 -5.95
N CYS A 95 14.07 3.37 -5.26
CA CYS A 95 14.03 3.87 -3.88
C CYS A 95 14.97 5.06 -3.68
N LEU A 96 14.71 5.86 -2.65
CA LEU A 96 15.69 6.79 -2.09
C LEU A 96 16.40 6.06 -0.95
N VAL A 97 17.71 5.88 -1.08
CA VAL A 97 18.56 5.40 -0.01
C VAL A 97 18.98 6.61 0.82
N ILE A 98 18.73 6.59 2.13
CA ILE A 98 19.15 7.62 3.08
C ILE A 98 20.13 6.98 4.05
N PHE A 99 21.30 7.59 4.22
CA PHE A 99 22.33 7.06 5.10
C PHE A 99 22.14 7.56 6.52
N ALA A 100 22.41 6.67 7.48
CA ALA A 100 22.37 7.02 8.89
C ALA A 100 23.62 7.83 9.29
N ASP A 101 23.49 8.62 10.35
CA ASP A 101 24.60 9.38 10.91
C ASP A 101 25.64 8.44 11.58
N ARG A 102 25.18 7.32 12.15
CA ARG A 102 26.00 6.31 12.84
C ARG A 102 25.59 4.90 12.46
N CYS A 103 26.44 3.94 12.81
CA CYS A 103 26.15 2.51 12.73
C CYS A 103 24.79 2.16 13.34
N ILE A 104 23.93 1.45 12.59
CA ILE A 104 22.56 1.09 13.02
C ILE A 104 22.41 -0.36 13.49
N ASP A 105 23.45 -1.18 13.40
CA ASP A 105 23.39 -2.64 13.53
C ASP A 105 22.70 -3.12 14.83
N PHE A 106 23.09 -2.57 15.99
CA PHE A 106 22.48 -2.95 17.28
C PHE A 106 21.03 -2.52 17.39
N TRP A 107 20.67 -1.34 16.89
CA TRP A 107 19.27 -0.90 16.86
C TRP A 107 18.44 -1.77 15.93
N TRP A 108 18.98 -2.12 14.75
CA TRP A 108 18.28 -2.99 13.81
C TRP A 108 18.02 -4.38 14.39
N GLN A 109 18.99 -4.94 15.12
CA GLN A 109 18.87 -6.26 15.75
C GLN A 109 17.96 -6.25 16.99
N SER A 110 18.11 -5.26 17.87
CA SER A 110 17.57 -5.32 19.24
C SER A 110 16.48 -4.28 19.53
N GLY A 111 16.25 -3.32 18.63
CA GLY A 111 15.38 -2.18 18.89
C GLY A 111 15.90 -1.28 20.01
N ASP A 112 15.02 -0.45 20.57
CA ASP A 112 15.31 0.47 21.70
C ASP A 112 16.52 1.40 21.50
N VAL A 113 16.99 2.02 22.58
CA VAL A 113 18.17 2.88 22.58
C VAL A 113 19.42 2.00 22.59
N GLN A 114 20.33 2.21 21.64
CA GLN A 114 21.53 1.39 21.44
C GLN A 114 22.79 2.23 21.29
N GLU A 115 23.92 1.64 21.67
CA GLU A 115 25.25 2.19 21.42
C GLU A 115 25.73 1.87 19.99
N PRO A 116 26.47 2.78 19.32
CA PRO A 116 27.11 2.46 18.04
C PRO A 116 28.20 1.41 18.23
N VAL A 117 28.01 0.22 17.65
CA VAL A 117 29.01 -0.87 17.73
C VAL A 117 30.27 -0.60 16.91
N ASP A 118 30.15 0.22 15.88
CA ASP A 118 31.23 0.57 14.96
C ASP A 118 31.31 2.10 14.81
N PRO A 119 32.52 2.70 14.80
CA PRO A 119 32.71 4.15 14.65
C PRO A 119 32.37 4.71 13.26
N ARG A 120 31.85 3.90 12.32
CA ARG A 120 31.31 4.34 11.03
C ARG A 120 30.36 5.54 11.16
N MET A 121 30.56 6.51 10.28
CA MET A 121 29.74 7.72 10.17
C MET A 121 29.41 7.97 8.71
N HIS A 122 28.13 8.14 8.37
CA HIS A 122 27.68 8.39 7.00
C HIS A 122 28.24 7.35 6.00
N ASP A 123 28.23 6.07 6.38
CA ASP A 123 28.82 4.99 5.58
C ASP A 123 27.79 4.34 4.64
N LEU A 124 28.26 3.69 3.56
CA LEU A 124 27.40 2.96 2.63
C LEU A 124 26.67 1.78 3.26
N SER A 125 27.19 1.25 4.36
CA SER A 125 26.64 0.08 5.06
C SER A 125 25.39 0.42 5.89
N ASP A 126 25.23 1.67 6.31
CA ASP A 126 24.21 2.09 7.26
C ASP A 126 23.18 2.98 6.56
N ALA A 127 22.09 2.38 6.07
CA ALA A 127 21.11 3.09 5.28
C ALA A 127 19.69 2.59 5.49
N PHE A 128 18.73 3.40 5.05
CA PHE A 128 17.31 3.07 4.95
C PHE A 128 16.84 3.26 3.51
N ALA A 129 15.94 2.39 3.04
CA ALA A 129 15.35 2.49 1.71
C ALA A 129 13.91 3.00 1.80
N LEU A 130 13.66 4.19 1.25
CA LEU A 130 12.32 4.75 1.06
C LEU A 130 11.88 4.43 -0.37
N VAL A 131 10.98 3.46 -0.53
CA VAL A 131 10.46 3.05 -1.85
C VAL A 131 9.48 4.11 -2.37
N GLY A 132 9.57 4.46 -3.65
CA GLY A 132 8.58 5.33 -4.29
C GLY A 132 9.08 6.47 -5.18
N PRO A 133 10.31 7.00 -5.09
CA PRO A 133 10.82 7.91 -6.11
C PRO A 133 10.80 7.22 -7.48
N MET A 134 10.35 7.95 -8.50
CA MET A 134 10.26 7.43 -9.86
C MET A 134 11.14 8.24 -10.81
N SER A 135 12.01 7.56 -11.54
CA SER A 135 12.71 8.12 -12.68
C SER A 135 11.72 8.45 -13.80
N GLN A 136 12.11 9.35 -14.72
CA GLN A 136 11.26 9.68 -15.86
C GLN A 136 10.96 8.46 -16.77
N GLN A 137 11.83 7.45 -16.74
CA GLN A 137 11.65 6.20 -17.48
C GLN A 137 10.61 5.28 -16.83
N ARG A 138 10.45 5.34 -15.50
CA ARG A 138 9.59 4.43 -14.72
C ARG A 138 8.36 5.10 -14.11
N LYS A 139 8.18 6.42 -14.33
CA LYS A 139 7.02 7.15 -13.81
C LYS A 139 5.70 6.53 -14.27
N ILE A 140 4.73 6.53 -13.35
CA ILE A 140 3.34 6.20 -13.67
C ILE A 140 2.69 7.33 -14.48
N SER A 141 1.65 6.99 -15.25
CA SER A 141 0.81 7.95 -15.98
C SER A 141 -0.54 8.17 -15.30
N ASN A 142 -1.33 9.13 -15.80
CA ASN A 142 -2.71 9.35 -15.36
C ASN A 142 -2.86 9.57 -13.84
N ILE A 143 -1.96 10.33 -13.23
CA ILE A 143 -2.05 10.70 -11.81
C ILE A 143 -3.26 11.62 -11.63
N SER A 144 -4.13 11.31 -10.67
CA SER A 144 -5.28 12.18 -10.35
C SER A 144 -4.81 13.48 -9.72
N VAL A 145 -5.40 14.60 -10.17
CA VAL A 145 -5.17 15.94 -9.61
C VAL A 145 -6.31 16.41 -8.70
N SER A 146 -7.34 15.57 -8.51
CA SER A 146 -8.55 15.90 -7.75
C SER A 146 -8.95 14.83 -6.72
N ALA A 147 -8.17 13.76 -6.60
CA ALA A 147 -8.43 12.67 -5.68
C ALA A 147 -7.14 12.01 -5.19
N THR A 148 -7.15 11.53 -3.95
CA THR A 148 -6.12 10.64 -3.40
C THR A 148 -6.41 9.22 -3.89
N GLN A 149 -5.37 8.51 -4.36
CA GLN A 149 -5.49 7.15 -4.89
C GLN A 149 -4.49 6.19 -4.26
N LEU A 150 -4.96 5.01 -3.84
CA LEU A 150 -4.14 3.80 -3.72
C LEU A 150 -4.49 2.90 -4.91
N ARG A 151 -3.52 2.65 -5.79
CA ARG A 151 -3.78 2.05 -7.10
C ARG A 151 -2.63 1.16 -7.59
N THR A 152 -2.93 0.33 -8.57
CA THR A 152 -1.91 -0.27 -9.43
C THR A 152 -1.26 0.81 -10.31
N ASP A 153 -0.02 0.57 -10.75
CA ASP A 153 0.73 1.53 -11.57
C ASP A 153 0.00 1.85 -12.88
N ASP A 154 -0.63 0.84 -13.49
CA ASP A 154 -1.47 0.96 -14.69
C ASP A 154 -2.81 1.69 -14.43
N GLY A 155 -3.18 1.90 -13.17
CA GLY A 155 -4.42 2.55 -12.74
C GLY A 155 -5.69 1.71 -12.92
N ALA A 156 -5.58 0.41 -13.22
CA ALA A 156 -6.74 -0.46 -13.45
C ALA A 156 -7.51 -0.79 -12.17
N ALA A 157 -6.82 -1.03 -11.05
CA ALA A 157 -7.41 -1.21 -9.74
C ALA A 157 -7.12 0.00 -8.85
N VAL A 158 -8.15 0.59 -8.25
CA VAL A 158 -8.05 1.87 -7.53
C VAL A 158 -8.98 1.90 -6.31
N ILE A 159 -8.44 2.34 -5.17
CA ILE A 159 -9.18 2.89 -4.04
C ILE A 159 -9.00 4.41 -4.11
N GLU A 160 -10.09 5.15 -4.22
CA GLU A 160 -10.08 6.58 -4.50
C GLU A 160 -10.89 7.36 -3.47
N LEU A 161 -10.32 8.45 -2.96
CA LEU A 161 -10.96 9.45 -2.13
C LEU A 161 -10.92 10.79 -2.87
N ALA A 162 -12.07 11.22 -3.40
CA ALA A 162 -12.19 12.49 -4.11
C ALA A 162 -12.26 13.68 -3.13
N VAL A 163 -11.81 14.86 -3.58
CA VAL A 163 -11.97 16.11 -2.81
C VAL A 163 -13.45 16.43 -2.54
N GLY A 164 -14.35 15.98 -3.43
CA GLY A 164 -15.81 16.05 -3.24
C GLY A 164 -16.39 15.06 -2.23
N HIS A 165 -15.55 14.37 -1.46
CA HIS A 165 -15.91 13.37 -0.44
C HIS A 165 -16.44 12.03 -0.96
N ASP A 166 -16.50 11.83 -2.27
CA ASP A 166 -16.81 10.53 -2.86
C ASP A 166 -15.68 9.53 -2.60
N ILE A 167 -16.07 8.32 -2.16
CA ILE A 167 -15.16 7.19 -2.02
C ILE A 167 -15.57 6.12 -3.04
N SER A 168 -14.61 5.62 -3.80
CA SER A 168 -14.88 4.56 -4.78
C SER A 168 -13.79 3.49 -4.79
N LEU A 169 -14.22 2.26 -5.05
CA LEU A 169 -13.37 1.09 -5.23
C LEU A 169 -13.68 0.49 -6.59
N ARG A 170 -12.69 0.42 -7.47
CA ARG A 170 -12.84 -0.12 -8.83
C ARG A 170 -11.72 -1.13 -9.10
N THR A 171 -12.07 -2.26 -9.70
CA THR A 171 -11.10 -3.27 -10.13
C THR A 171 -11.69 -4.11 -11.26
N PRO A 172 -10.90 -4.48 -12.28
CA PRO A 172 -11.29 -5.51 -13.26
C PRO A 172 -11.19 -6.94 -12.68
N GLY A 173 -10.52 -7.09 -11.54
CA GLY A 173 -10.38 -8.37 -10.85
C GLY A 173 -11.56 -8.66 -9.92
N ARG A 174 -11.35 -9.62 -9.01
CA ARG A 174 -12.35 -9.98 -7.99
C ARG A 174 -12.27 -9.05 -6.79
N LEU A 175 -13.41 -8.51 -6.37
CA LEU A 175 -13.57 -7.86 -5.06
C LEU A 175 -14.07 -8.89 -4.04
N THR A 176 -13.33 -9.10 -2.95
CA THR A 176 -13.72 -10.00 -1.86
C THR A 176 -13.66 -9.26 -0.53
N ALA A 177 -14.71 -9.39 0.29
CA ALA A 177 -14.76 -8.85 1.65
C ALA A 177 -15.19 -9.96 2.62
N SER A 178 -14.50 -10.08 3.75
CA SER A 178 -14.80 -11.07 4.80
C SER A 178 -14.64 -10.40 6.16
N ALA A 179 -15.66 -10.49 7.00
CA ALA A 179 -15.66 -9.92 8.33
C ALA A 179 -16.24 -10.93 9.34
N GLN A 180 -15.38 -11.50 10.18
CA GLN A 180 -15.79 -12.52 11.18
C GLN A 180 -16.75 -11.96 12.23
N GLY A 181 -16.65 -10.66 12.56
CA GLY A 181 -17.56 -9.97 13.46
C GLY A 181 -18.89 -9.54 12.83
N GLY A 182 -19.13 -9.85 11.55
CA GLY A 182 -20.30 -9.40 10.79
C GLY A 182 -20.04 -8.16 9.95
N THR A 183 -21.02 -7.77 9.15
CA THR A 183 -20.97 -6.61 8.25
C THR A 183 -22.24 -5.77 8.42
N VAL A 184 -22.07 -4.45 8.57
CA VAL A 184 -23.18 -3.49 8.65
C VAL A 184 -22.99 -2.47 7.53
N ILE A 185 -24.02 -2.30 6.69
CA ILE A 185 -24.05 -1.29 5.63
C ILE A 185 -25.23 -0.36 5.92
N THR A 186 -24.94 0.90 6.20
CA THR A 186 -25.93 1.92 6.51
C THR A 186 -25.97 2.95 5.38
N SER A 187 -27.02 2.91 4.57
CA SER A 187 -27.26 3.89 3.51
C SER A 187 -28.76 4.01 3.22
N PRO A 188 -29.26 5.16 2.73
CA PRO A 188 -30.65 5.28 2.29
C PRO A 188 -31.02 4.37 1.13
N SER A 189 -30.04 3.95 0.31
CA SER A 189 -30.22 3.01 -0.79
C SER A 189 -29.00 2.10 -0.94
N ILE A 190 -29.25 0.84 -1.29
CA ILE A 190 -28.23 -0.15 -1.67
C ILE A 190 -28.66 -0.74 -3.01
N ILE A 191 -27.79 -0.67 -4.01
CA ILE A 191 -28.05 -1.17 -5.37
C ILE A 191 -27.13 -2.35 -5.67
N LEU A 192 -27.72 -3.50 -6.01
CA LEU A 192 -27.01 -4.71 -6.40
C LEU A 192 -27.39 -5.07 -7.85
N ASN A 193 -26.55 -4.70 -8.80
CA ASN A 193 -26.83 -4.87 -10.25
C ASN A 193 -26.50 -6.26 -10.81
N GLY A 194 -25.97 -7.16 -9.97
CA GLY A 194 -25.62 -8.53 -10.35
C GLY A 194 -26.52 -9.57 -9.68
N ASN A 195 -26.27 -10.84 -9.97
CA ASN A 195 -26.92 -11.94 -9.28
C ASN A 195 -26.56 -11.92 -7.79
N VAL A 196 -27.55 -12.11 -6.93
CA VAL A 196 -27.38 -12.14 -5.48
C VAL A 196 -27.64 -13.55 -4.96
N THR A 197 -26.70 -14.08 -4.18
CA THR A 197 -26.85 -15.35 -3.45
C THR A 197 -26.67 -15.09 -1.97
N ILE A 198 -27.63 -15.53 -1.16
CA ILE A 198 -27.60 -15.42 0.30
C ILE A 198 -27.61 -16.83 0.87
N ASN A 199 -26.45 -17.30 1.34
CA ASN A 199 -26.31 -18.60 2.00
C ASN A 199 -26.68 -18.48 3.49
N GLY A 200 -27.91 -18.08 3.74
CA GLY A 200 -28.45 -17.78 5.06
C GLY A 200 -29.87 -17.25 4.96
N SER A 201 -30.43 -16.79 6.07
CA SER A 201 -31.74 -16.15 6.07
C SER A 201 -31.68 -14.73 5.49
N LEU A 202 -32.66 -14.38 4.67
CA LEU A 202 -32.99 -12.99 4.36
C LEU A 202 -34.16 -12.55 5.24
N THR A 203 -33.96 -11.52 6.05
CA THR A 203 -35.02 -10.91 6.86
C THR A 203 -35.21 -9.47 6.43
N GLN A 204 -36.44 -9.10 6.09
CA GLN A 204 -36.82 -7.71 5.87
C GLN A 204 -37.32 -7.11 7.18
N GLY A 205 -36.64 -6.07 7.67
CA GLY A 205 -37.02 -5.38 8.91
C GLY A 205 -38.21 -4.44 8.75
N MET A 206 -38.84 -4.10 9.87
CA MET A 206 -39.96 -3.15 10.00
C MET A 206 -39.55 -1.85 10.73
N GLY A 207 -38.25 -1.53 10.78
CA GLY A 207 -37.76 -0.30 11.44
C GLY A 207 -38.10 0.97 10.67
N ASP A 208 -37.48 2.10 11.00
CA ASP A 208 -37.75 3.41 10.37
C ASP A 208 -37.50 3.41 8.84
N ASN A 209 -36.62 2.52 8.37
CA ASN A 209 -36.37 2.27 6.93
C ASN A 209 -37.01 0.96 6.43
N GLY A 210 -37.87 0.34 7.23
CA GLY A 210 -38.60 -0.88 6.90
C GLY A 210 -39.69 -0.61 5.87
N GLY A 211 -39.86 -1.53 4.93
CA GLY A 211 -40.83 -1.40 3.84
C GLY A 211 -41.29 -2.75 3.33
N GLY A 212 -42.05 -2.77 2.23
CA GLY A 212 -42.44 -4.01 1.55
C GLY A 212 -41.31 -4.55 0.66
N ALA A 213 -41.29 -5.87 0.42
CA ALA A 213 -40.44 -6.49 -0.61
C ALA A 213 -41.25 -6.62 -1.90
N THR A 214 -40.74 -6.05 -2.98
CA THR A 214 -41.34 -6.18 -4.32
C THR A 214 -40.44 -7.03 -5.19
N LEU A 215 -40.89 -8.24 -5.52
CA LEU A 215 -40.22 -9.17 -6.43
C LEU A 215 -40.94 -9.12 -7.77
N LYS A 216 -40.30 -8.52 -8.80
CA LYS A 216 -40.88 -8.38 -10.14
C LYS A 216 -40.88 -9.68 -10.94
N GLY A 217 -39.93 -10.57 -10.63
CA GLY A 217 -39.82 -11.90 -11.23
C GLY A 217 -40.57 -12.96 -10.42
N PRO A 218 -40.65 -14.19 -10.94
CA PRO A 218 -41.25 -15.31 -10.22
C PRO A 218 -40.49 -15.62 -8.93
N VAL A 219 -41.22 -16.17 -7.96
CA VAL A 219 -40.65 -16.67 -6.70
C VAL A 219 -40.90 -18.17 -6.64
N ASN A 220 -39.84 -18.96 -6.78
CA ASN A 220 -39.90 -20.42 -6.66
C ASN A 220 -39.47 -20.83 -5.26
N VAL A 221 -40.38 -21.42 -4.49
CA VAL A 221 -40.12 -21.90 -3.13
C VAL A 221 -40.32 -23.42 -3.10
N GLN A 222 -39.32 -24.14 -2.60
CA GLN A 222 -39.32 -25.62 -2.65
C GLN A 222 -40.18 -26.25 -1.54
N THR A 223 -40.31 -25.58 -0.40
CA THR A 223 -40.95 -26.16 0.80
C THR A 223 -42.34 -25.58 1.03
N ASP A 224 -42.44 -24.35 1.52
CA ASP A 224 -43.72 -23.71 1.85
C ASP A 224 -43.57 -22.19 1.88
N VAL A 225 -44.67 -21.48 1.62
CA VAL A 225 -44.79 -20.04 1.86
C VAL A 225 -45.80 -19.87 2.98
N LYS A 226 -45.41 -19.20 4.07
CA LYS A 226 -46.31 -18.90 5.18
C LYS A 226 -46.63 -17.41 5.25
N ALA A 227 -47.92 -17.07 5.20
CA ALA A 227 -48.40 -15.71 5.41
C ALA A 227 -49.18 -15.66 6.73
N ALA A 228 -48.72 -14.84 7.69
CA ALA A 228 -49.29 -14.74 9.04
C ALA A 228 -49.50 -16.12 9.72
N GLY A 229 -48.57 -17.05 9.50
CA GLY A 229 -48.62 -18.42 10.05
C GLY A 229 -49.44 -19.42 9.22
N ILE A 230 -50.18 -18.99 8.20
CA ILE A 230 -50.98 -19.86 7.33
C ILE A 230 -50.08 -20.40 6.20
N SER A 231 -50.01 -21.73 6.07
CA SER A 231 -49.25 -22.43 5.03
C SER A 231 -49.93 -22.34 3.67
N LEU A 232 -49.20 -21.96 2.63
CA LEU A 232 -49.71 -22.02 1.26
C LEU A 232 -49.97 -23.47 0.83
N VAL A 233 -49.11 -24.41 1.26
CA VAL A 233 -49.19 -25.82 0.87
C VAL A 233 -50.33 -26.56 1.57
N SER A 234 -50.60 -26.28 2.84
CA SER A 234 -51.51 -27.08 3.66
C SER A 234 -52.73 -26.32 4.21
N HIS A 235 -52.99 -25.08 3.78
CA HIS A 235 -54.16 -24.35 4.27
C HIS A 235 -55.47 -25.07 3.92
N THR A 236 -56.46 -24.95 4.81
CA THR A 236 -57.80 -25.52 4.65
C THR A 236 -58.84 -24.42 4.66
N HIS A 237 -59.96 -24.64 3.96
CA HIS A 237 -61.11 -23.73 3.92
C HIS A 237 -62.30 -24.34 4.68
N PRO A 238 -62.62 -23.90 5.90
CA PRO A 238 -63.75 -24.44 6.68
C PRO A 238 -65.09 -23.88 6.20
N GLY A 239 -66.20 -24.51 6.63
CA GLY A 239 -67.56 -23.99 6.37
C GLY A 239 -68.11 -24.25 4.97
N VAL A 240 -67.50 -25.16 4.21
CA VAL A 240 -67.95 -25.55 2.88
C VAL A 240 -68.98 -26.68 2.93
N GLN A 241 -70.01 -26.64 2.08
CA GLN A 241 -70.83 -27.81 1.77
C GLN A 241 -70.15 -28.63 0.68
N SER A 242 -69.72 -29.85 1.00
CA SER A 242 -69.03 -30.71 0.06
C SER A 242 -69.97 -31.20 -1.05
N GLY A 243 -69.49 -31.12 -2.30
CA GLY A 243 -70.15 -31.67 -3.49
C GLY A 243 -69.19 -32.58 -4.26
N GLY A 244 -69.69 -33.26 -5.31
CA GLY A 244 -68.88 -34.19 -6.12
C GLY A 244 -67.98 -33.52 -7.17
N SER A 245 -68.05 -32.20 -7.33
CA SER A 245 -67.33 -31.46 -8.37
C SER A 245 -66.01 -30.88 -7.85
N SER A 246 -65.00 -30.79 -8.72
CA SER A 246 -63.75 -30.06 -8.45
C SER A 246 -63.91 -28.57 -8.72
N THR A 247 -63.26 -27.72 -7.94
CA THR A 247 -63.15 -26.28 -8.20
C THR A 247 -62.34 -25.96 -9.47
N GLY A 248 -61.68 -26.96 -10.05
CA GLY A 248 -60.72 -26.77 -11.14
C GLY A 248 -59.38 -26.23 -10.63
N LYS A 249 -58.50 -25.87 -11.57
CA LYS A 249 -57.24 -25.20 -11.26
C LYS A 249 -57.54 -23.82 -10.67
N ALA A 250 -56.79 -23.42 -9.65
CA ALA A 250 -56.76 -22.03 -9.22
C ALA A 250 -56.44 -21.14 -10.43
N GLN A 251 -57.26 -20.13 -10.68
CA GLN A 251 -57.07 -19.13 -11.73
C GLN A 251 -56.24 -17.96 -11.21
#